data_AF-A0A937UUY0-F1
#
_entry.id   AF-A0A937UUY0-F1
#
_cell.length_a   1.000
_cell.length_b   1.000
_cell.length_c   1.000
_cell.angle_alpha   90.00
_cell.angle_beta   90.00
_cell.angle_gamma   90.00
#
_symmetry.space_group_name_H-M   'P 1'
#
loop_
_entity.id
_entity.type
_entity.pdbx_description
1 polymer ?
#
loop_
_entity_poly.entity_id
_entity_poly.type
_entity_poly.pdbx_seq_one_letter_code
_entity_poly.pdbx_strand_id
1 'polypeptide(L)'
;PFTVGADGRVDFDPQIGYASGRGTTTLAVQGLPVTVDATSLTAQAFSIAPATGWLNSRTSQVVRLLPGRYSFTVAGSTPVPFTVGADGRVDFDPQIGYASGRGTTTLAVQGLPVTIDATALTCQAFALSPTTGWIPAHPAAGQPRLLPGSFTFVSCPAGRTFPLVLTPAGTFDYNPGLTGVSGRGTSTLVVG
;
A
#
# COMPACT_ATOMS: atom_id res chain seq x y z
N PRO A 1 2.77 -29.80 2.94
CA PRO A 1 1.98 -30.74 3.78
C PRO A 1 2.93 -31.34 4.83
N PHE A 2 2.43 -31.66 6.01
CA PHE A 2 3.21 -32.37 7.03
C PHE A 2 2.47 -33.64 7.45
N THR A 3 3.21 -34.61 7.96
CA THR A 3 2.68 -35.86 8.52
C THR A 3 3.15 -36.01 9.96
N VAL A 4 2.42 -36.78 10.76
CA VAL A 4 2.82 -37.15 12.11
C VAL A 4 2.97 -38.67 12.15
N GLY A 5 4.16 -39.15 12.51
CA GLY A 5 4.47 -40.56 12.65
C GLY A 5 3.83 -41.18 13.89
N ALA A 6 3.82 -42.51 13.95
CA ALA A 6 3.31 -43.26 15.10
C ALA A 6 4.11 -43.00 16.40
N ASP A 7 5.35 -42.52 16.28
CA ASP A 7 6.20 -42.07 17.39
C ASP A 7 5.92 -40.61 17.81
N GLY A 8 4.88 -39.99 17.25
CA GLY A 8 4.47 -38.62 17.51
C GLY A 8 5.36 -37.57 16.84
N ARG A 9 6.32 -37.96 16.00
CA ARG A 9 7.23 -37.03 15.33
C ARG A 9 6.65 -36.47 14.05
N VAL A 10 6.88 -35.19 13.84
CA VAL A 10 6.44 -34.46 12.65
C VAL A 10 7.45 -34.65 11.52
N ASP A 11 6.97 -34.92 10.31
CA ASP A 11 7.75 -34.93 9.09
C ASP A 11 7.13 -33.99 8.04
N PHE A 12 7.99 -33.33 7.25
CA PHE A 12 7.63 -32.48 6.14
C PHE A 12 8.82 -32.32 5.19
N ASP A 13 8.57 -31.84 3.97
CA ASP A 13 9.61 -31.60 2.97
C ASP A 13 10.70 -30.66 3.53
N PRO A 14 11.98 -31.09 3.58
CA PRO A 14 13.10 -30.26 4.05
C PRO A 14 13.27 -28.93 3.30
N GLN A 15 12.72 -28.79 2.10
CA GLN A 15 12.76 -27.54 1.34
C GLN A 15 11.74 -26.49 1.84
N ILE A 16 10.84 -26.85 2.77
CA ILE A 16 9.90 -25.91 3.38
C ILE A 16 10.64 -24.95 4.30
N GLY A 17 10.81 -23.71 3.85
CA GLY A 17 11.48 -22.65 4.62
C GLY A 17 10.60 -21.95 5.67
N TYR A 18 9.29 -22.24 5.71
CA TYR A 18 8.32 -21.57 6.60
C TYR A 18 7.92 -22.38 7.84
N ALA A 19 8.49 -23.58 8.01
CA ALA A 19 8.22 -24.45 9.14
C ALA A 19 9.51 -25.09 9.69
N SER A 20 9.53 -25.38 10.98
CA SER A 20 10.65 -26.04 11.68
C SER A 20 10.14 -27.11 12.65
N GLY A 21 11.05 -27.93 13.18
CA GLY A 21 10.72 -29.02 14.10
C GLY A 21 10.51 -30.39 13.43
N ARG A 22 11.00 -30.57 12.20
CA ARG A 22 11.06 -31.88 11.52
C ARG A 22 11.82 -32.89 12.38
N GLY A 23 11.28 -34.09 12.52
CA GLY A 23 11.84 -35.15 13.38
C GLY A 23 11.65 -34.89 14.87
N THR A 24 10.85 -33.89 15.26
CA THR A 24 10.50 -33.60 16.66
C THR A 24 9.01 -33.77 16.86
N THR A 25 8.53 -33.73 18.11
CA THR A 25 7.10 -33.78 18.42
C THR A 25 6.39 -32.43 18.27
N THR A 26 7.10 -31.39 17.79
CA THR A 26 6.60 -30.02 17.68
C THR A 26 6.76 -29.52 16.25
N LEU A 27 5.67 -29.05 15.65
CA LEU A 27 5.72 -28.27 14.41
C LEU A 27 5.65 -26.78 14.74
N ALA A 28 6.67 -26.01 14.37
CA ALA A 28 6.63 -24.56 14.46
C ALA A 28 6.44 -23.96 13.07
N VAL A 29 5.39 -23.16 12.88
CA VAL A 29 5.10 -22.46 11.62
C VAL A 29 5.44 -20.99 11.80
N GLN A 30 6.48 -20.52 11.12
CA GLN A 30 7.07 -19.20 11.34
C GLN A 30 6.87 -18.23 10.17
N GLY A 31 6.44 -18.72 9.01
CA GLY A 31 6.36 -17.90 7.79
C GLY A 31 7.72 -17.48 7.24
N LEU A 32 7.69 -16.95 6.02
CA LEU A 32 8.84 -16.46 5.26
C LEU A 32 8.98 -14.95 5.45
N PRO A 33 10.20 -14.43 5.66
CA PRO A 33 10.41 -13.00 5.74
C PRO A 33 10.14 -12.36 4.38
N VAL A 34 9.24 -11.39 4.36
CA VAL A 34 8.95 -10.53 3.21
C VAL A 34 9.21 -9.09 3.62
N THR A 35 10.11 -8.43 2.90
CA THR A 35 10.36 -7.00 3.07
C THR A 35 9.26 -6.22 2.35
N VAL A 36 8.65 -5.26 3.03
CA VAL A 36 7.67 -4.35 2.44
C VAL A 36 8.19 -2.93 2.53
N ASP A 37 8.48 -2.35 1.39
CA ASP A 37 8.95 -0.97 1.26
C ASP A 37 7.81 -0.09 0.73
N ALA A 38 7.27 0.74 1.62
CA ALA A 38 6.23 1.72 1.31
C ALA A 38 6.73 3.17 1.56
N THR A 39 8.05 3.36 1.67
CA THR A 39 8.67 4.60 2.17
C THR A 39 8.46 5.82 1.29
N SER A 40 8.19 5.60 0.00
CA SER A 40 7.87 6.69 -0.92
C SER A 40 6.41 7.15 -0.85
N LEU A 41 5.51 6.41 -0.20
CA LEU A 41 4.10 6.78 -0.11
C LEU A 41 3.89 8.00 0.79
N THR A 42 2.90 8.82 0.44
CA THR A 42 2.45 9.93 1.30
C THR A 42 1.66 9.42 2.52
N ALA A 43 0.97 8.29 2.37
CA ALA A 43 0.32 7.59 3.48
C ALA A 43 1.34 7.28 4.58
N GLN A 44 0.92 7.36 5.85
CA GLN A 44 1.80 7.13 7.01
C GLN A 44 1.73 5.71 7.58
N ALA A 45 0.74 4.94 7.15
CA ALA A 45 0.57 3.56 7.55
C ALA A 45 0.00 2.72 6.40
N PHE A 46 0.33 1.44 6.40
CA PHE A 46 -0.21 0.43 5.50
C PHE A 46 -0.57 -0.84 6.27
N SER A 47 -1.32 -1.75 5.67
CA SER A 47 -1.57 -3.08 6.23
C SER A 47 -1.47 -4.14 5.13
N ILE A 48 -1.24 -5.39 5.55
CA ILE A 48 -1.22 -6.55 4.68
C ILE A 48 -2.32 -7.49 5.16
N ALA A 49 -3.45 -7.49 4.47
CA ALA A 49 -4.56 -8.40 4.80
C ALA A 49 -4.30 -9.81 4.22
N PRO A 50 -4.67 -10.89 4.92
CA PRO A 50 -5.23 -10.93 6.29
C PRO A 50 -4.16 -11.04 7.40
N ALA A 51 -2.90 -10.71 7.13
CA ALA A 51 -1.76 -11.05 7.99
C ALA A 51 -1.43 -10.05 9.10
N THR A 52 -1.64 -8.74 8.88
CA THR A 52 -1.14 -7.70 9.79
C THR A 52 -2.22 -6.66 10.12
N GLY A 53 -2.03 -5.99 11.26
CA GLY A 53 -2.63 -4.68 11.50
C GLY A 53 -1.94 -3.58 10.70
N TRP A 54 -2.16 -2.32 11.09
CA TRP A 54 -1.48 -1.16 10.51
C TRP A 54 0.00 -1.12 10.93
N LEU A 55 0.87 -0.96 9.94
CA LEU A 55 2.31 -0.86 10.05
C LEU A 55 2.75 0.51 9.54
N ASN A 56 3.89 1.01 10.04
CA ASN A 56 4.44 2.29 9.64
C ASN A 56 4.99 2.24 8.19
N SER A 57 4.56 3.15 7.32
CA SER A 57 5.08 3.25 5.95
C SER A 57 6.37 4.06 5.85
N ARG A 58 6.74 4.86 6.86
CA ARG A 58 7.93 5.73 6.86
C ARG A 58 9.24 4.96 6.93
N THR A 59 9.18 3.66 7.21
CA THR A 59 10.33 2.76 7.23
C THR A 59 9.94 1.45 6.54
N SER A 60 10.93 0.81 5.91
CA SER A 60 10.75 -0.56 5.39
C SER A 60 10.42 -1.51 6.54
N GLN A 61 9.40 -2.34 6.34
CA GLN A 61 8.96 -3.34 7.31
C GLN A 61 9.39 -4.73 6.87
N VAL A 62 9.65 -5.63 7.81
CA VAL A 62 9.78 -7.06 7.53
C VAL A 62 8.63 -7.78 8.19
N VAL A 63 7.81 -8.47 7.40
CA VAL A 63 6.69 -9.28 7.87
C VAL A 63 6.97 -10.74 7.62
N ARG A 64 6.41 -11.63 8.43
CA ARG A 64 6.51 -13.08 8.21
C ARG A 64 5.19 -13.60 7.66
N LEU A 65 5.21 -14.04 6.40
CA LEU A 65 4.03 -14.47 5.67
C LEU A 65 4.15 -15.94 5.28
N LEU A 66 3.04 -16.67 5.33
CA LEU A 66 3.00 -18.00 4.73
C LEU A 66 2.84 -17.87 3.21
N PRO A 67 3.15 -18.92 2.45
CA PRO A 67 2.78 -18.94 1.04
C PRO A 67 1.26 -18.78 0.90
N GLY A 68 0.82 -17.85 0.05
CA GLY A 68 -0.60 -17.49 -0.01
C GLY A 68 -0.88 -16.19 -0.74
N ARG A 69 -2.15 -15.78 -0.70
CA ARG A 69 -2.66 -14.52 -1.27
C ARG A 69 -2.80 -13.46 -0.19
N TYR A 70 -2.39 -12.25 -0.52
CA TYR A 70 -2.38 -11.10 0.36
C TYR A 70 -2.84 -9.85 -0.38
N SER A 71 -3.14 -8.81 0.37
CA SER A 71 -3.43 -7.49 -0.19
C SER A 71 -2.76 -6.41 0.63
N PHE A 72 -1.98 -5.56 -0.04
CA PHE A 72 -1.43 -4.35 0.54
C PHE A 72 -2.45 -3.23 0.44
N THR A 73 -2.71 -2.53 1.54
CA THR A 73 -3.64 -1.40 1.57
C THR A 73 -3.09 -0.23 2.37
N VAL A 74 -3.35 0.98 1.91
CA VAL A 74 -3.38 2.19 2.74
C VAL A 74 -4.83 2.67 2.89
N ALA A 75 -5.11 3.51 3.89
CA ALA A 75 -6.45 4.06 4.07
C ALA A 75 -6.91 4.79 2.78
N GLY A 76 -8.15 4.53 2.32
CA GLY A 76 -8.72 5.13 1.10
C GLY A 76 -8.27 4.49 -0.22
N SER A 77 -7.26 3.62 -0.22
CA SER A 77 -6.78 2.97 -1.44
C SER A 77 -7.61 1.77 -1.88
N THR A 78 -7.55 1.48 -3.18
CA THR A 78 -7.89 0.17 -3.71
C THR A 78 -6.79 -0.83 -3.32
N PRO A 79 -7.12 -2.02 -2.80
CA PRO A 79 -6.12 -3.00 -2.40
C PRO A 79 -5.21 -3.41 -3.56
N VAL A 80 -3.92 -3.57 -3.27
CA VAL A 80 -2.92 -4.10 -4.20
C VAL A 80 -2.77 -5.60 -3.92
N PRO A 81 -3.34 -6.49 -4.75
CA PRO A 81 -3.23 -7.92 -4.54
C PRO A 81 -1.82 -8.40 -4.88
N PHE A 82 -1.29 -9.29 -4.04
CA PHE A 82 -0.04 -10.00 -4.31
C PHE A 82 -0.08 -11.40 -3.70
N THR A 83 0.82 -12.27 -4.14
CA THR A 83 1.03 -13.60 -3.57
C THR A 83 2.44 -13.74 -3.04
N VAL A 84 2.61 -14.62 -2.06
CA VAL A 84 3.91 -15.11 -1.61
C VAL A 84 4.04 -16.57 -2.01
N GLY A 85 5.09 -16.92 -2.73
CA GLY A 85 5.42 -18.28 -3.14
C GLY A 85 5.99 -19.12 -1.99
N ALA A 86 6.10 -20.43 -2.22
CA ALA A 86 6.74 -21.35 -1.26
C ALA A 86 8.23 -21.03 -1.00
N ASP A 87 8.86 -20.34 -1.95
CA ASP A 87 10.22 -19.83 -1.90
C ASP A 87 10.32 -18.41 -1.29
N GLY A 88 9.20 -17.84 -0.85
CA GLY A 88 9.13 -16.53 -0.21
C GLY A 88 9.13 -15.36 -1.18
N ARG A 89 9.12 -15.63 -2.49
CA ARG A 89 9.09 -14.58 -3.50
C ARG A 89 7.68 -14.03 -3.66
N VAL A 90 7.59 -12.71 -3.82
CA VAL A 90 6.33 -12.03 -4.08
C VAL A 90 6.00 -12.05 -5.57
N ASP A 91 4.73 -12.19 -5.90
CA ASP A 91 4.21 -12.05 -7.26
C ASP A 91 2.95 -11.18 -7.25
N PHE A 92 2.71 -10.42 -8.31
CA PHE A 92 1.55 -9.55 -8.50
C PHE A 92 1.38 -9.24 -9.99
N ASP A 93 0.25 -8.63 -10.36
CA ASP A 93 -0.06 -8.30 -11.75
C ASP A 93 1.02 -7.36 -12.34
N PRO A 94 1.71 -7.75 -13.43
CA PRO A 94 2.76 -6.93 -14.05
C PRO A 94 2.25 -5.61 -14.64
N GLN A 95 0.93 -5.42 -14.80
CA GLN A 95 0.34 -4.15 -15.21
C GLN A 95 0.28 -3.11 -14.09
N ILE A 96 0.56 -3.50 -12.84
CA ILE A 96 0.63 -2.59 -11.70
C ILE A 96 1.92 -1.75 -11.80
N GLY A 97 1.82 -0.57 -12.39
CA GLY A 97 2.95 0.35 -12.60
C GLY A 97 3.44 1.11 -11.35
N TYR A 98 2.82 0.88 -10.19
CA TYR A 98 3.11 1.56 -8.92
C TYR A 98 3.60 0.62 -7.82
N ALA A 99 4.02 -0.59 -8.20
CA ALA A 99 4.70 -1.56 -7.34
C ALA A 99 5.86 -2.22 -8.09
N SER A 100 6.87 -2.70 -7.36
CA SER A 100 8.02 -3.43 -7.91
C SER A 100 8.49 -4.53 -6.94
N GLY A 101 9.51 -5.29 -7.36
CA GLY A 101 10.06 -6.40 -6.58
C GLY A 101 9.41 -7.77 -6.86
N ARG A 102 8.60 -7.88 -7.91
CA ARG A 102 8.07 -9.16 -8.43
C ARG A 102 9.20 -10.18 -8.62
N GLY A 103 9.01 -11.40 -8.14
CA GLY A 103 10.02 -12.47 -8.19
C GLY A 103 11.15 -12.30 -7.17
N THR A 104 11.00 -11.43 -6.18
CA THR A 104 11.97 -11.23 -5.09
C THR A 104 11.29 -11.39 -3.73
N THR A 105 12.02 -11.38 -2.63
CA THR A 105 11.45 -11.37 -1.27
C THR A 105 11.04 -9.98 -0.79
N THR A 106 11.07 -8.97 -1.68
CA THR A 106 10.70 -7.59 -1.39
C THR A 106 9.50 -7.16 -2.23
N LEU A 107 8.45 -6.67 -1.57
CA LEU A 107 7.37 -5.93 -2.20
C LEU A 107 7.63 -4.44 -1.98
N ALA A 108 7.98 -3.71 -3.03
CA ALA A 108 8.09 -2.27 -2.96
C ALA A 108 6.84 -1.63 -3.57
N VAL A 109 6.14 -0.77 -2.83
CA VAL A 109 4.91 -0.09 -3.26
C VAL A 109 5.19 1.40 -3.35
N GLN A 110 5.48 1.89 -4.56
CA GLN A 110 5.96 3.25 -4.74
C GLN A 110 4.85 4.30 -4.82
N GLY A 111 3.66 3.89 -5.25
CA GLY A 111 2.55 4.80 -5.53
C GLY A 111 2.77 5.66 -6.79
N LEU A 112 1.68 6.26 -7.24
CA LEU A 112 1.63 7.12 -8.42
C LEU A 112 1.99 8.55 -8.02
N PRO A 113 2.97 9.19 -8.70
CA PRO A 113 3.26 10.59 -8.47
C PRO A 113 2.10 11.45 -8.99
N VAL A 114 1.64 12.39 -8.17
CA VAL A 114 0.59 13.35 -8.54
C VAL A 114 1.00 14.76 -8.16
N THR A 115 0.40 15.74 -8.84
CA THR A 115 0.54 17.15 -8.50
C THR A 115 -0.78 17.65 -7.92
N ILE A 116 -0.72 18.35 -6.78
CA ILE A 116 -1.88 19.03 -6.21
C ILE A 116 -1.49 20.48 -6.03
N ASP A 117 -2.04 21.35 -6.86
CA ASP A 117 -1.89 22.79 -6.77
C ASP A 117 -3.12 23.36 -6.05
N ALA A 118 -2.92 23.74 -4.79
CA ALA A 118 -3.91 24.40 -3.98
C ALA A 118 -3.47 25.83 -3.61
N THR A 119 -2.53 26.41 -4.37
CA THR A 119 -1.86 27.68 -4.03
C THR A 119 -2.79 28.89 -4.12
N ALA A 120 -3.89 28.77 -4.85
CA ALA A 120 -4.94 29.78 -4.94
C ALA A 120 -5.85 29.81 -3.71
N LEU A 121 -5.82 28.77 -2.86
CA LEU A 121 -6.59 28.75 -1.62
C LEU A 121 -6.01 29.72 -0.60
N THR A 122 -6.87 30.44 0.11
CA THR A 122 -6.45 31.25 1.26
C THR A 122 -5.91 30.38 2.41
N CYS A 123 -6.38 29.13 2.54
CA CYS A 123 -5.82 28.18 3.50
C CYS A 123 -4.50 27.60 2.96
N GLN A 124 -3.48 27.60 3.82
CA GLN A 124 -2.14 27.14 3.48
C GLN A 124 -1.94 25.63 3.61
N ALA A 125 -3.00 24.84 3.81
CA ALA A 125 -2.92 23.39 3.94
C ALA A 125 -4.17 22.65 3.44
N PHE A 126 -3.98 21.45 2.93
CA PHE A 126 -5.06 20.54 2.55
C PHE A 126 -4.75 19.12 2.98
N ALA A 127 -5.75 18.24 2.95
CA ALA A 127 -5.58 16.82 3.16
C ALA A 127 -6.37 16.03 2.11
N LEU A 128 -5.88 14.83 1.80
CA LEU A 128 -6.62 13.79 1.11
C LEU A 128 -7.01 12.73 2.14
N SER A 129 -8.17 12.93 2.73
CA SER A 129 -8.71 12.02 3.75
C SER A 129 -9.19 10.73 3.08
N PRO A 130 -8.96 9.54 3.68
CA PRO A 130 -8.34 9.32 4.99
C PRO A 130 -6.83 9.05 4.96
N THR A 131 -6.17 9.26 3.82
CA THR A 131 -4.81 8.76 3.56
C THR A 131 -3.71 9.63 4.13
N THR A 132 -3.86 10.95 4.01
CA THR A 132 -2.79 11.90 4.32
C THR A 132 -3.10 12.67 5.60
N GLY A 133 -2.05 13.14 6.27
CA GLY A 133 -2.18 14.29 7.17
C GLY A 133 -2.38 15.59 6.39
N TRP A 134 -2.32 16.72 7.10
CA TRP A 134 -2.29 18.05 6.47
C TRP A 134 -0.98 18.25 5.70
N ILE A 135 -1.11 18.60 4.43
CA ILE A 135 -0.04 18.89 3.48
C ILE A 135 -0.09 20.40 3.19
N PRO A 136 1.06 21.11 3.19
CA PRO A 136 1.10 22.51 2.79
C PRO A 136 0.58 22.73 1.36
N ALA A 137 -0.24 23.76 1.17
CA ALA A 137 -0.79 24.15 -0.14
C ALA A 137 0.30 24.65 -1.12
N HIS A 138 1.40 25.15 -0.58
CA HIS A 138 2.62 25.49 -1.31
C HIS A 138 3.70 24.43 -1.00
N PRO A 139 3.73 23.29 -1.70
CA PRO A 139 4.73 22.27 -1.41
C PRO A 139 6.13 22.79 -1.80
N ALA A 140 7.00 22.95 -0.81
CA ALA A 140 8.41 23.29 -1.03
C ALA A 140 9.26 22.09 -1.52
N ALA A 141 8.76 20.85 -1.47
CA ALA A 141 9.47 19.69 -2.00
C ALA A 141 8.56 18.48 -2.25
N GLY A 142 8.50 18.04 -3.52
CA GLY A 142 8.05 16.70 -3.91
C GLY A 142 6.57 16.56 -4.30
N GLN A 143 6.32 15.75 -5.33
CA GLN A 143 4.99 15.30 -5.73
C GLN A 143 4.47 14.24 -4.74
N PRO A 144 3.28 14.40 -4.14
CA PRO A 144 2.65 13.34 -3.38
C PRO A 144 2.61 12.03 -4.18
N ARG A 145 2.77 10.90 -3.49
CA ARG A 145 2.68 9.57 -4.07
C ARG A 145 1.55 8.82 -3.40
N LEU A 146 0.53 8.53 -4.20
CA LEU A 146 -0.72 7.95 -3.74
C LEU A 146 -0.98 6.63 -4.44
N LEU A 147 -1.69 5.73 -3.77
CA LEU A 147 -2.27 4.58 -4.44
C LEU A 147 -3.59 4.98 -5.11
N PRO A 148 -4.00 4.29 -6.19
CA PRO A 148 -5.36 4.40 -6.71
C PRO A 148 -6.37 4.19 -5.59
N GLY A 149 -7.46 4.95 -5.58
CA GLY A 149 -8.35 4.98 -4.42
C GLY A 149 -9.37 6.11 -4.47
N SER A 150 -10.23 6.11 -3.47
CA SER A 150 -11.24 7.15 -3.24
C SER A 150 -10.80 8.00 -2.05
N PHE A 151 -10.80 9.30 -2.26
CA PHE A 151 -10.37 10.29 -1.28
C PHE A 151 -11.40 11.39 -1.17
N THR A 152 -11.28 12.14 -0.07
CA THR A 152 -11.95 13.41 0.10
C THR A 152 -10.87 14.48 0.22
N PHE A 153 -10.87 15.44 -0.69
CA PHE A 153 -10.09 16.66 -0.53
C PHE A 153 -10.72 17.48 0.59
N VAL A 154 -9.90 17.97 1.52
CA VAL A 154 -10.34 18.85 2.60
C VAL A 154 -9.34 19.99 2.73
N SER A 155 -9.79 21.24 2.70
CA SER A 155 -8.98 22.40 3.07
C SER A 155 -9.35 22.95 4.46
N CYS A 156 -8.34 23.41 5.19
CA CYS A 156 -8.50 23.87 6.56
C CYS A 156 -9.26 25.22 6.68
N PRO A 157 -9.90 25.50 7.82
CA PRO A 157 -10.45 24.53 8.77
C PRO A 157 -11.89 24.10 8.40
N ALA A 158 -12.52 24.75 7.41
CA ALA A 158 -13.85 24.43 6.89
C ALA A 158 -14.07 25.05 5.49
N GLY A 159 -13.02 25.09 4.65
CA GLY A 159 -13.09 25.81 3.37
C GLY A 159 -13.84 25.00 2.31
N ARG A 160 -13.17 23.97 1.80
CA ARG A 160 -13.61 23.26 0.60
C ARG A 160 -13.42 21.77 0.79
N THR A 161 -14.50 21.03 0.58
CA THR A 161 -14.52 19.57 0.70
C THR A 161 -15.20 18.98 -0.51
N PHE A 162 -14.56 18.00 -1.16
CA PHE A 162 -15.18 17.25 -2.25
C PHE A 162 -14.55 15.87 -2.42
N PRO A 163 -15.33 14.87 -2.85
CA PRO A 163 -14.81 13.55 -3.17
C PRO A 163 -14.03 13.58 -4.49
N LEU A 164 -12.99 12.75 -4.58
CA LEU A 164 -12.21 12.51 -5.78
C LEU A 164 -11.67 11.08 -5.78
N VAL A 165 -11.38 10.57 -6.97
CA VAL A 165 -10.79 9.25 -7.20
C VAL A 165 -9.45 9.44 -7.90
N LEU A 166 -8.42 8.75 -7.43
CA LEU A 166 -7.22 8.53 -8.24
C LEU A 166 -7.37 7.18 -8.93
N THR A 167 -7.36 7.18 -10.25
CA THR A 167 -7.49 5.95 -11.05
C THR A 167 -6.18 5.17 -11.08
N PRO A 168 -6.21 3.86 -11.42
CA PRO A 168 -4.99 3.09 -11.69
C PRO A 168 -4.10 3.67 -12.79
N ALA A 169 -4.68 4.47 -13.70
CA ALA A 169 -3.94 5.19 -14.75
C ALA A 169 -3.21 6.44 -14.21
N GLY A 170 -3.30 6.76 -12.92
CA GLY A 170 -2.67 7.94 -12.33
C GLY A 170 -3.36 9.25 -12.66
N THR A 171 -4.67 9.21 -12.92
CA THR A 171 -5.46 10.40 -13.23
C THR A 171 -6.57 10.63 -12.22
N PHE A 172 -6.86 11.89 -11.92
CA PHE A 172 -7.94 12.28 -11.03
C PHE A 172 -9.30 12.26 -11.73
N ASP A 173 -10.29 11.70 -11.05
CA ASP A 173 -11.71 11.81 -11.40
C ASP A 173 -12.48 12.46 -10.23
N TYR A 174 -13.42 13.34 -10.55
CA TYR A 174 -14.30 14.03 -9.62
C TYR A 174 -15.50 14.59 -10.39
N ASN A 175 -16.50 15.10 -9.65
CA ASN A 175 -17.70 15.69 -10.24
C ASN A 175 -17.34 16.87 -11.17
N PRO A 176 -17.64 16.82 -12.49
CA PRO A 176 -17.30 17.89 -13.42
C PRO A 176 -18.03 19.22 -13.15
N GLY A 177 -19.07 19.23 -12.32
CA GLY A 177 -19.78 20.44 -11.90
C GLY A 177 -19.08 21.24 -10.78
N LEU A 178 -17.92 20.81 -10.27
CA LEU A 178 -17.18 21.54 -9.23
C LEU A 178 -16.57 22.83 -9.80
N THR A 179 -16.92 23.98 -9.21
CA THR A 179 -16.40 25.29 -9.61
C THR A 179 -15.04 25.58 -8.97
N GLY A 180 -14.01 25.96 -9.71
CA GLY A 180 -12.68 26.22 -9.14
C GLY A 180 -11.86 24.96 -8.82
N VAL A 181 -12.23 23.82 -9.40
CA VAL A 181 -11.37 22.63 -9.47
C VAL A 181 -11.13 22.29 -10.93
N SER A 182 -9.88 22.00 -11.31
CA SER A 182 -9.52 21.60 -12.67
C SER A 182 -8.48 20.48 -12.69
N GLY A 183 -8.20 19.91 -13.87
CA GLY A 183 -7.26 18.79 -14.05
C GLY A 183 -7.88 17.38 -14.03
N ARG A 184 -9.21 17.25 -14.17
CA ARG A 184 -9.89 15.95 -14.31
C ARG A 184 -9.31 15.18 -15.51
N GLY A 185 -9.06 13.89 -15.34
CA GLY A 185 -8.41 13.06 -16.35
C GLY A 185 -6.90 13.25 -16.46
N THR A 186 -6.28 13.99 -15.52
CA THR A 186 -4.82 14.21 -15.48
C THR A 186 -4.25 13.83 -14.11
N SER A 187 -2.93 13.71 -14.01
CA SER A 187 -2.21 13.52 -12.75
C SER A 187 -2.07 14.80 -11.91
N THR A 188 -2.68 15.90 -12.35
CA THR A 188 -2.64 17.21 -11.70
C THR A 188 -4.04 17.60 -11.24
N LEU A 189 -4.19 17.94 -9.97
CA LEU A 189 -5.40 18.54 -9.41
C LEU A 189 -5.10 19.99 -9.09
N VAL A 190 -5.86 20.93 -9.66
CA VAL A 190 -5.77 22.35 -9.30
C VAL A 190 -7.03 22.74 -8.55
N VAL A 191 -6.87 23.43 -7.41
CA VAL A 191 -7.96 23.88 -6.53
C VAL A 191 -7.77 25.36 -6.21
N GLY A 192 -8.78 26.16 -6.52
CA GLY A 192 -8.87 27.59 -6.19
C GLY A 192 -10.23 28.01 -5.65
#